data_AF-B9SDH5-F1
#
_entry.id   AF-B9SDH5-F1
#
_cell.length_a   1.000
_cell.length_b   1.000
_cell.length_c   1.000
_cell.angle_alpha   90.00
_cell.angle_beta   90.00
_cell.angle_gamma   90.00
#
_symmetry.space_group_name_H-M   'P 1'
#
loop_
_entity.id
_entity.type
_entity.pdbx_description
1 polymer ?
#
loop_
_entity_poly.entity_id
_entity_poly.type
_entity_poly.pdbx_seq_one_letter_code
_entity_poly.pdbx_strand_id
1 'polypeptide(L)'
;MVEGKKFFGGDSIGSVDIALGWITVWLGTFEEVGAFKLFESDKYPLLDKWIQNFVKEQVIRGTLPSKDELIPVFQSYGIPRK
;
A
#
# COMPACT_ATOMS: atom_id res chain seq x y z
N MET A 1 4.98 -12.66 -3.36
CA MET A 1 5.37 -12.53 -4.78
C MET A 1 5.91 -13.84 -5.26
N VAL A 2 5.71 -14.12 -6.55
CA VAL A 2 6.48 -15.17 -7.21
C VAL A 2 7.94 -14.69 -7.27
N GLU A 3 8.86 -15.55 -6.84
CA GLU A 3 10.29 -15.21 -6.82
C GLU A 3 10.77 -14.80 -8.22
N GLY A 4 11.53 -13.71 -8.30
CA GLY A 4 11.98 -13.15 -9.57
C GLY A 4 10.93 -12.41 -10.39
N LYS A 5 9.67 -12.30 -9.92
CA LYS A 5 8.59 -11.62 -10.64
C LYS A 5 8.27 -10.24 -10.06
N LYS A 6 7.69 -9.38 -10.91
CA LYS A 6 7.33 -7.99 -10.58
C LYS A 6 6.06 -7.91 -9.72
N PHE A 7 5.12 -8.82 -10.00
CA PHE A 7 3.79 -8.88 -9.42
C PHE A 7 3.48 -10.28 -8.89
N PHE A 8 2.42 -10.42 -8.10
CA PHE A 8 1.88 -11.73 -7.76
C PHE A 8 1.33 -12.46 -8.99
N GLY A 9 0.79 -11.71 -9.96
CA GLY A 9 0.43 -12.21 -11.30
C GLY A 9 1.61 -12.55 -12.21
N GLY A 10 2.86 -12.37 -11.76
CA GLY A 10 4.06 -12.62 -12.55
C GLY A 10 4.60 -11.34 -13.18
N ASP A 11 4.56 -11.27 -14.51
CA ASP A 11 5.13 -10.14 -15.27
C ASP A 11 4.14 -8.96 -15.41
N SER A 12 2.85 -9.20 -15.15
CA SER A 12 1.76 -8.20 -15.16
C SER A 12 0.91 -8.28 -13.90
N ILE A 13 0.10 -7.23 -13.64
CA ILE A 13 -0.86 -7.18 -12.54
C ILE A 13 -1.86 -8.33 -12.69
N GLY A 14 -1.97 -9.17 -11.67
CA GLY A 14 -2.98 -10.23 -11.55
C GLY A 14 -4.02 -9.95 -10.49
N SER A 15 -4.95 -10.88 -10.30
CA SER A 15 -6.06 -10.74 -9.34
C SER A 15 -5.61 -10.50 -7.91
N VAL A 16 -4.51 -11.15 -7.48
CA VAL A 16 -3.95 -10.97 -6.14
C VAL A 16 -3.38 -9.56 -5.98
N ASP A 17 -2.75 -9.00 -7.01
CA ASP A 17 -2.22 -7.63 -6.97
C ASP A 17 -3.35 -6.62 -6.79
N ILE A 18 -4.48 -6.82 -7.48
CA ILE A 18 -5.67 -5.97 -7.35
C ILE A 18 -6.28 -6.10 -5.94
N ALA A 19 -6.46 -7.33 -5.46
CA ALA A 19 -7.03 -7.60 -4.13
C ALA A 19 -6.19 -6.99 -3.00
N LEU A 20 -4.87 -6.90 -3.18
CA LEU A 20 -3.94 -6.34 -2.20
C LEU A 20 -3.58 -4.87 -2.47
N GLY A 21 -4.01 -4.29 -3.59
CA GLY A 21 -3.59 -2.96 -4.03
C GLY A 21 -3.88 -1.84 -3.03
N TRP A 22 -4.91 -1.98 -2.21
CA TRP A 22 -5.26 -1.00 -1.17
C TRP A 22 -4.18 -0.87 -0.07
N ILE A 23 -3.38 -1.91 0.16
CA ILE A 23 -2.30 -1.93 1.16
C ILE A 23 -1.28 -0.81 0.91
N THR A 24 -1.04 -0.45 -0.36
CA THR A 24 -0.03 0.54 -0.73
C THR A 24 -0.30 1.94 -0.17
N VAL A 25 -1.56 2.27 0.13
CA VAL A 25 -1.93 3.57 0.72
C VAL A 25 -2.21 3.45 2.22
N TRP A 26 -2.81 2.34 2.65
CA TRP A 26 -3.22 2.13 4.03
C TRP A 26 -2.04 2.01 5.00
N LEU A 27 -0.94 1.37 4.61
CA LEU A 27 0.25 1.23 5.46
C LEU A 27 0.78 2.60 5.92
N GLY A 28 1.05 3.50 4.97
CA GLY A 28 1.55 4.82 5.30
C GLY A 28 0.52 5.71 6.02
N THR A 29 -0.77 5.44 5.85
CA THR A 29 -1.83 6.17 6.55
C THR A 29 -1.92 5.75 8.02
N PHE A 30 -1.84 4.44 8.29
CA PHE A 30 -1.85 3.93 9.65
C PHE A 30 -0.61 4.33 10.45
N GLU A 31 0.56 4.38 9.82
CA GLU A 31 1.77 4.83 10.50
C GLU A 31 1.65 6.28 10.98
N GLU A 32 1.03 7.14 10.17
CA GLU A 32 0.80 8.55 10.49
C GLU A 32 -0.28 8.73 11.56
N VAL A 33 -1.42 8.06 11.40
CA VAL A 33 -2.55 8.17 12.33
C VAL A 33 -2.23 7.54 13.69
N GLY A 34 -1.50 6.43 13.71
CA GLY A 34 -1.16 5.70 14.92
C GLY A 34 0.12 6.13 15.61
N ALA A 35 0.99 6.87 14.92
CA ALA A 35 2.36 7.19 15.38
C ALA A 35 3.19 5.94 15.73
N PHE A 36 3.03 4.85 14.97
CA PHE A 36 3.83 3.62 15.08
C PHE A 36 4.26 3.14 13.70
N LYS A 37 5.36 2.40 13.61
CA LYS A 37 5.85 1.85 12.34
C LYS A 37 5.22 0.48 12.09
N LEU A 38 4.54 0.32 10.96
CA LEU A 38 3.90 -0.93 10.52
C LEU A 38 4.72 -1.62 9.46
N PHE A 39 5.37 -0.85 8.61
CA PHE A 39 6.09 -1.35 7.45
C PHE A 39 7.57 -0.99 7.54
N GLU A 40 8.40 -2.02 7.53
CA GLU A 40 9.85 -1.90 7.48
C GLU A 40 10.33 -2.52 6.18
N SER A 41 10.74 -1.69 5.22
CA SER A 41 11.22 -2.13 3.91
C SER A 41 12.33 -3.18 4.01
N ASP A 42 13.20 -3.08 5.01
CA ASP A 42 14.30 -4.04 5.24
C ASP A 42 13.80 -5.42 5.69
N LYS A 43 12.68 -5.49 6.42
CA LYS A 43 12.06 -6.75 6.84
C LYS A 43 11.20 -7.37 5.74
N TYR A 44 10.66 -6.54 4.85
CA TYR A 44 9.76 -6.97 3.79
C TYR A 44 10.19 -6.46 2.40
N PRO A 45 11.42 -6.79 1.94
CA PRO A 45 12.01 -6.20 0.73
C PRO A 45 11.24 -6.55 -0.54
N LEU A 46 10.62 -7.73 -0.58
CA LEU A 46 9.75 -8.11 -1.69
C LEU A 46 8.47 -7.25 -1.70
N LEU A 47 7.83 -7.08 -0.55
CA LEU A 47 6.63 -6.24 -0.41
C LEU A 47 6.93 -4.80 -0.80
N ASP A 48 8.06 -4.25 -0.36
CA ASP A 48 8.50 -2.90 -0.72
C ASP A 48 8.65 -2.74 -2.24
N LYS A 49 9.37 -3.67 -2.87
CA LYS A 49 9.57 -3.67 -4.32
C LYS A 49 8.25 -3.77 -5.08
N TRP A 50 7.31 -4.59 -4.61
CA TRP A 50 5.98 -4.68 -5.22
C TRP A 50 5.16 -3.41 -5.04
N ILE A 51 5.15 -2.80 -3.85
CA ILE A 51 4.45 -1.51 -3.63
C ILE A 51 4.97 -0.50 -4.65
N GLN A 52 6.31 -0.36 -4.75
CA GLN A 52 6.93 0.57 -5.70
C GLN A 52 6.58 0.25 -7.16
N ASN A 53 6.49 -1.02 -7.53
CA ASN A 53 6.13 -1.44 -8.88
C ASN A 53 4.65 -1.19 -9.18
N PHE A 54 3.77 -1.50 -8.23
CA PHE A 54 2.31 -1.43 -8.37
C PHE A 54 1.83 0.01 -8.51
N VAL A 55 2.30 0.93 -7.65
CA VAL A 55 1.88 2.34 -7.72
C VAL A 55 2.42 3.08 -8.96
N LYS A 56 3.46 2.54 -9.62
CA LYS A 56 4.03 3.09 -10.86
C LYS A 56 3.28 2.63 -12.12
N GLU A 57 2.43 1.60 -12.03
CA GLU A 57 1.66 1.14 -13.17
C GLU A 57 0.63 2.18 -13.59
N GLN A 58 0.56 2.45 -14.90
CA GLN A 58 -0.33 3.48 -15.44
C GLN A 58 -1.79 3.23 -15.08
N VAL A 59 -2.21 1.96 -15.05
CA VAL A 59 -3.59 1.55 -14.74
C VAL A 59 -3.96 1.78 -13.27
N ILE A 60 -2.96 1.90 -12.39
CA ILE A 60 -3.15 2.15 -10.95
C ILE A 60 -3.01 3.64 -10.63
N ARG A 61 -2.27 4.38 -11.44
CA ARG A 61 -2.06 5.81 -11.23
C ARG A 61 -3.41 6.55 -11.25
N GLY A 62 -3.76 7.15 -10.11
CA GLY A 62 -5.00 7.90 -9.94
C GLY A 62 -6.24 7.06 -9.62
N THR A 63 -6.11 5.74 -9.42
CA THR A 63 -7.23 4.89 -8.95
C THR A 63 -7.24 4.74 -7.43
N LEU A 64 -6.08 4.89 -6.81
CA LEU A 64 -5.91 4.81 -5.37
C LEU A 64 -6.20 6.18 -4.73
N PRO A 65 -6.94 6.23 -3.61
CA PRO A 65 -7.14 7.46 -2.86
C PRO A 65 -5.81 7.97 -2.32
N SER A 66 -5.69 9.29 -2.15
CA SER A 66 -4.55 9.89 -1.48
C SER A 66 -4.59 9.63 0.04
N LYS A 67 -3.44 9.78 0.70
CA LYS A 67 -3.37 9.71 2.18
C LYS A 67 -4.25 10.78 2.82
N ASP A 68 -4.27 11.98 2.26
CA ASP A 68 -5.05 13.12 2.78
C ASP A 68 -6.56 12.85 2.74
N GLU A 69 -7.04 12.04 1.80
CA GLU A 69 -8.44 11.59 1.73
C GLU A 69 -8.73 10.48 2.76
N LEU A 70 -7.76 9.63 3.06
CA LEU A 70 -7.93 8.50 3.96
C LEU A 70 -7.76 8.86 5.45
N ILE A 71 -6.86 9.78 5.79
CA ILE A 71 -6.60 10.19 7.18
C ILE A 71 -7.89 10.61 7.90
N PRO A 72 -8.75 11.49 7.35
CA PRO A 72 -10.00 11.89 8.00
C PRO A 72 -10.97 10.72 8.18
N VAL A 73 -11.00 9.79 7.22
CA VAL A 73 -11.83 8.57 7.30
C VAL A 73 -11.40 7.74 8.51
N PHE A 74 -10.10 7.47 8.69
CA PHE A 74 -9.60 6.72 9.85
C PHE A 74 -9.81 7.44 11.19
N GLN A 75 -9.68 8.75 11.20
CA GLN A 75 -9.93 9.56 12.39
C GLN A 75 -11.40 9.49 12.80
N SER A 76 -12.33 9.44 11.83
CA SER A 76 -13.77 9.29 12.11
C SER A 76 -14.13 7.97 12.80
N TYR A 77 -13.32 6.91 12.60
CA TYR A 77 -13.48 5.63 13.29
C TYR A 77 -12.93 5.62 14.73
N GLY A 78 -12.56 6.79 15.26
CA GLY A 78 -12.22 6.96 16.67
C GLY A 78 -10.74 6.80 17.00
N ILE A 79 -9.84 6.97 16.02
CA ILE A 79 -8.40 7.09 16.33
C ILE A 79 -8.10 8.56 16.68
N PRO A 80 -7.84 8.91 17.95
CA PRO A 80 -7.64 10.29 18.37
C PRO A 80 -6.27 10.81 17.90
N ARG A 81 -6.21 12.09 17.50
CA ARG A 81 -4.93 12.81 17.30
C ARG A 81 -4.15 12.80 18.62
N LYS A 82 -2.88 12.42 18.57
CA LYS A 82 -1.91 12.96 19.52
C LYS A 82 -1.50 14.36 19.08
#